data_AF-A0A7X8MDW7-F1
#
_entry.id   AF-A0A7X8MDW7-F1
#
_cell.length_a   1.000
_cell.length_b   1.000
_cell.length_c   1.000
_cell.angle_alpha   90.00
_cell.angle_beta   90.00
_cell.angle_gamma   90.00
#
_symmetry.space_group_name_H-M   'P 1'
#
loop_
_entity.id
_entity.type
_entity.pdbx_description
1 polymer ?
#
loop_
_entity_poly.entity_id
_entity_poly.type
_entity_poly.pdbx_seq_one_letter_code
_entity_poly.pdbx_strand_id
1 'polypeptide(L)' 'EKTTVTIIVNPQNTKAYTHIQMADAKYRVRAYFADTALANISSALPTLKGVVLDNIEITVVGSRYDDISFDE' A
#
# COMPACT_ATOMS: atom_id res chain seq x y z
N GLU A 1 15.39 18.11 -10.14
CA GLU A 1 14.20 17.54 -10.83
C GLU A 1 13.12 17.26 -9.78
N LYS A 2 11.84 17.41 -10.09
CA LYS A 2 10.73 17.23 -9.15
C LYS A 2 9.77 16.18 -9.69
N THR A 3 9.54 15.14 -8.91
CA THR A 3 8.59 14.06 -9.24
C THR A 3 7.42 14.12 -8.28
N THR A 4 6.20 14.18 -8.84
CA THR A 4 4.96 14.16 -8.06
C THR A 4 4.36 12.77 -8.13
N VAL A 5 4.07 12.16 -6.98
CA VAL A 5 3.39 10.87 -6.88
C VAL A 5 2.02 11.10 -6.24
N THR A 6 0.96 10.71 -6.92
CA THR A 6 -0.42 10.80 -6.43
C THR A 6 -0.95 9.41 -6.15
N ILE A 7 -1.38 9.15 -4.91
CA ILE A 7 -1.97 7.89 -4.49
C ILE A 7 -3.47 8.11 -4.30
N ILE A 8 -4.28 7.43 -5.12
CA ILE A 8 -5.74 7.50 -5.03
C ILE A 8 -6.23 6.13 -4.56
N VAL A 9 -6.77 6.08 -3.34
CA VAL A 9 -7.29 4.85 -2.73
C VAL A 9 -8.80 4.83 -2.85
N ASN A 10 -9.35 3.77 -3.46
CA ASN A 10 -10.79 3.53 -3.64
C ASN A 10 -11.59 4.78 -4.13
N PRO A 11 -11.28 5.34 -5.31
CA PRO A 11 -11.88 6.59 -5.78
C PRO A 11 -13.39 6.54 -5.99
N GLN A 12 -13.96 5.34 -6.18
CA GLN A 12 -15.38 5.13 -6.44
C GLN A 12 -16.13 4.67 -5.19
N ASN A 13 -15.44 4.59 -4.05
CA ASN A 13 -15.97 4.06 -2.79
C ASN A 13 -16.68 2.70 -2.97
N THR A 14 -16.16 1.85 -3.86
CA THR A 14 -16.69 0.52 -4.10
C THR A 14 -16.17 -0.43 -3.04
N LYS A 15 -16.98 -1.43 -2.65
CA LYS A 15 -16.53 -2.48 -1.75
C LYS A 15 -15.43 -3.29 -2.45
N ALA A 16 -14.20 -3.12 -2.02
CA ALA A 16 -13.03 -3.80 -2.57
C ALA A 16 -12.40 -4.68 -1.48
N TYR A 17 -12.62 -5.98 -1.58
CA TYR A 17 -12.01 -6.97 -0.70
C TYR A 17 -10.63 -7.34 -1.24
N THR A 18 -9.58 -6.80 -0.64
CA THR A 18 -8.19 -7.12 -1.00
C THR A 18 -7.80 -8.54 -0.57
N HIS A 19 -8.41 -9.05 0.51
CA HIS A 19 -8.25 -10.42 0.98
C HIS A 19 -9.49 -10.88 1.76
N ILE A 20 -9.93 -12.13 1.55
CA ILE A 20 -11.12 -12.73 2.22
C ILE A 20 -11.03 -12.78 3.75
N GLN A 21 -9.82 -12.74 4.30
CA GLN A 21 -9.54 -12.79 5.74
C GLN A 21 -9.01 -11.46 6.30
N MET A 22 -9.16 -10.35 5.57
CA MET A 22 -8.77 -9.05 6.11
C MET A 22 -9.76 -8.65 7.20
N ALA A 23 -9.29 -8.60 8.45
CA ALA A 23 -10.12 -8.25 9.60
C ALA A 23 -10.36 -6.74 9.66
N ASP A 24 -11.47 -6.35 10.27
CA ASP A 24 -11.76 -4.95 10.59
C ASP A 24 -10.69 -4.38 11.51
N ALA A 25 -9.86 -3.50 10.97
CA ALA A 25 -8.72 -2.94 11.68
C ALA A 25 -8.20 -1.66 11.01
N LYS A 26 -7.32 -0.98 11.73
CA LYS A 26 -6.51 0.12 11.19
C LYS A 26 -5.29 -0.45 10.49
N TYR A 27 -5.16 -0.17 9.20
CA TYR A 27 -4.02 -0.54 8.38
C TYR A 27 -3.19 0.69 8.02
N ARG A 28 -1.92 0.47 7.71
CA ARG A 28 -1.01 1.51 7.24
C ARG A 28 -0.59 1.21 5.81
N VAL A 29 -0.87 2.15 4.91
CA VAL A 29 -0.36 2.14 3.55
C VAL A 29 0.90 3.01 3.53
N ARG A 30 2.04 2.39 3.19
CA ARG A 30 3.32 3.08 3.09
C ARG A 30 3.73 3.23 1.64
N ALA A 31 4.00 4.45 1.22
CA ALA A 31 4.67 4.73 -0.05
C ALA A 31 6.15 5.00 0.22
N TYR A 32 7.04 4.30 -0.47
CA TYR A 32 8.47 4.42 -0.26
C TYR A 32 9.25 4.08 -1.54
N PHE A 33 10.43 4.67 -1.70
CA PHE A 33 11.45 4.13 -2.59
C PHE A 33 12.22 3.05 -1.82
N ALA A 34 12.40 1.88 -2.43
CA ALA A 34 13.17 0.79 -1.82
C ALA A 34 14.68 1.06 -1.90
N ASP A 35 15.44 0.38 -1.04
CA ASP A 35 16.88 0.30 -1.18
C ASP A 35 17.23 -0.22 -2.57
N THR A 36 18.09 0.50 -3.29
CA THR A 36 18.45 0.16 -4.67
C THR A 36 19.94 -0.04 -4.78
N ALA A 37 20.36 -1.26 -5.13
CA ALA A 37 21.75 -1.57 -5.40
C ALA A 37 22.16 -0.97 -6.75
N LEU A 38 23.25 -0.21 -6.75
CA LEU A 38 23.82 0.38 -7.97
C LEU A 38 24.90 -0.52 -8.60
N ALA A 39 25.04 -1.77 -8.13
CA ALA A 39 26.04 -2.72 -8.59
C ALA A 39 25.99 -2.97 -10.11
N ASN A 40 24.82 -2.78 -10.72
CA ASN A 40 24.57 -2.93 -12.14
C ASN A 40 25.22 -1.80 -12.98
N ILE A 41 25.56 -0.68 -12.35
CA ILE A 41 26.25 0.47 -12.95
C ILE A 41 27.74 0.40 -12.63
N SER A 42 28.07 0.14 -11.37
CA SER A 42 29.44 -0.10 -10.91
C SER A 42 29.41 -0.80 -9.55
N SER A 43 30.26 -1.80 -9.37
CA SER A 43 30.42 -2.55 -8.12
C SER A 43 31.01 -1.72 -6.98
N ALA A 44 31.63 -0.57 -7.28
CA ALA A 44 32.20 0.34 -6.29
C ALA A 44 31.15 1.32 -5.70
N LEU A 45 29.95 1.39 -6.28
CA LEU A 45 28.92 2.33 -5.83
C LEU A 45 28.16 1.76 -4.62
N PRO A 46 27.90 2.59 -3.59
CA PRO A 46 27.10 2.18 -2.45
C PRO A 46 25.64 1.95 -2.85
N THR A 47 24.92 1.17 -2.04
CA THR A 47 23.47 1.02 -2.17
C THR A 47 22.79 2.34 -1.82
N LEU A 48 21.89 2.81 -2.68
CA LEU A 48 21.04 3.95 -2.35
C LEU A 48 20.01 3.52 -1.32
N LYS A 49 19.99 4.22 -0.19
CA LYS A 49 18.99 3.98 0.84
C LYS A 49 17.63 4.49 0.39
N GLY A 50 16.64 3.64 0.55
CA GLY A 50 15.25 3.95 0.34
C GLY A 50 14.78 5.06 1.28
N VAL A 51 13.72 5.75 0.86
CA VAL A 51 13.09 6.81 1.64
C VAL A 51 11.60 6.57 1.70
N VAL A 52 11.01 6.77 2.88
CA VAL A 52 9.56 6.77 3.05
C VAL A 52 9.04 8.11 2.55
N LEU A 53 8.12 8.05 1.60
CA LEU A 53 7.48 9.23 1.03
C LEU A 53 6.24 9.61 1.84
N ASP A 54 5.44 8.61 2.17
CA ASP A 54 4.19 8.81 2.90
C ASP A 54 3.78 7.57 3.71
N ASN A 55 2.96 7.80 4.72
CA ASN A 55 2.39 6.78 5.59
C ASN A 55 0.95 7.15 5.94
N ILE A 56 0.00 6.52 5.26
CA ILE A 56 -1.42 6.81 5.36
C ILE A 56 -2.07 5.75 6.25
N GLU A 57 -2.72 6.17 7.33
CA GLU A 57 -3.59 5.30 8.13
C GLU A 57 -4.94 5.16 7.43
N ILE A 58 -5.37 3.93 7.16
CA ILE A 58 -6.69 3.61 6.64
C ILE A 58 -7.43 2.74 7.64
N THR A 59 -8.74 2.91 7.75
CA THR A 59 -9.59 1.99 8.51
C THR A 59 -10.29 1.09 7.52
N VAL A 60 -10.17 -0.22 7.72
CA VAL A 60 -10.92 -1.23 6.96
C VAL A 60 -12.09 -1.67 7.81
N VAL A 61 -13.28 -1.64 7.22
CA VAL A 61 -14.55 -2.04 7.84
C VAL A 61 -15.31 -2.90 6.84
N GLY A 62 -15.68 -4.11 7.26
CA GLY A 62 -16.38 -5.11 6.46
C GLY A 62 -15.44 -6.18 5.90
N SER A 63 -15.62 -7.42 6.35
CA SER A 63 -15.08 -8.60 5.68
C SER A 63 -16.08 -9.12 4.64
N ARG A 64 -15.60 -9.84 3.62
CA ARG A 64 -16.51 -10.51 2.66
C ARG A 64 -17.47 -11.47 3.37
N TYR A 65 -17.10 -12.01 4.54
CA TYR A 65 -17.98 -12.89 5.32
C TYR A 65 -19.19 -12.14 5.91
N ASP A 66 -19.00 -10.91 6.38
CA ASP A 66 -20.10 -10.09 6.92
C ASP A 66 -21.12 -9.71 5.84
N ASP A 67 -20.65 -9.59 4.59
CA ASP A 67 -21.46 -9.28 3.42
C ASP A 67 -22.15 -10.50 2.81
N ILE A 68 -21.60 -11.72 2.97
CA ILE A 68 -22.21 -12.96 2.47
C ILE A 68 -23.34 -13.44 3.38
N SER A 69 -23.37 -13.05 4.66
CA SER A 69 -24.39 -13.46 5.62
C SER A 69 -25.78 -12.80 5.45
N PHE A 70 -26.11 -12.28 4.27
CA PHE A 70 -27.41 -11.64 3.97
C PHE A 70 -28.16 -12.27 2.79
N ASP A 71 -28.02 -13.57 2.56
CA ASP A 71 -28.93 -14.36 1.71
C ASP A 71 -29.27 -15.70 2.42
N GLU A 72 -30.10 -15.63 3.47
CA GLU A 72 -30.97 -16.73 3.93
C GLU A 72 -32.41 -16.22 4.13
#